data_AF-A0A316JSU8-F1
#
_entry.id   AF-A0A316JSU8-F1
#
_cell.length_a   1.000
_cell.length_b   1.000
_cell.length_c   1.000
_cell.angle_alpha   90.00
_cell.angle_beta   90.00
_cell.angle_gamma   90.00
#
_symmetry.space_group_name_H-M   'P 1'
#
loop_
_entity.id
_entity.type
_entity.pdbx_description
1 polymer ?
#
loop_
_entity_poly.entity_id
_entity_poly.type
_entity_poly.pdbx_seq_one_letter_code
_entity_poly.pdbx_strand_id
1 'polypeptide(L)'
;MRRDMMKACLAVAKTHGLTVEGGDLSDIDLHHSFEIRFRVGIPQLDGAIYSPDKAMFEVLAPHFGLKPSDYGRTFRSRDELFRIVAINPNRPKYPVSAERVSDGRGFKFPADNVAMYLQRSDI
;
A
#
# COMPACT_ATOMS: atom_id res chain seq x y z
N MET A 1 0.03 21.60 -14.97
CA MET A 1 0.55 20.29 -15.38
C MET A 1 0.21 19.17 -14.39
N ARG A 2 0.79 19.12 -13.19
CA ARG A 2 0.50 18.09 -12.15
C ARG A 2 -0.99 17.93 -11.82
N ARG A 3 -1.70 19.05 -11.61
CA ARG A 3 -3.15 19.04 -11.33
C ARG A 3 -3.97 18.59 -12.54
N ASP A 4 -3.55 18.93 -13.75
CA ASP A 4 -4.28 18.64 -14.98
C ASP A 4 -4.20 17.17 -15.34
N MET A 5 -3.04 16.54 -15.13
CA MET A 5 -2.86 15.10 -15.32
C MET A 5 -3.67 14.29 -14.32
N MET A 6 -3.64 14.68 -13.04
CA MET A 6 -4.48 14.04 -12.03
C MET A 6 -5.96 14.17 -12.38
N LYS A 7 -6.39 15.36 -12.83
CA LYS A 7 -7.76 15.59 -13.30
C LYS A 7 -8.13 14.71 -14.49
N ALA A 8 -7.21 14.48 -15.44
CA ALA A 8 -7.42 13.60 -16.58
C ALA A 8 -7.57 12.13 -16.16
N CYS A 9 -6.70 11.63 -15.28
CA CYS A 9 -6.80 10.27 -14.74
C CYS A 9 -8.11 10.06 -13.97
N LEU A 10 -8.50 11.02 -13.14
CA LEU A 10 -9.77 10.99 -12.41
C LEU A 10 -10.99 10.97 -13.35
N ALA A 11 -10.94 11.74 -14.44
CA ALA A 11 -12.02 11.78 -15.42
C ALA A 11 -12.20 10.43 -16.14
N VAL A 12 -11.09 9.79 -16.55
CA VAL A 12 -11.11 8.46 -17.19
C VAL A 12 -11.60 7.39 -16.23
N ALA A 13 -11.08 7.35 -15.00
CA ALA A 13 -11.51 6.39 -13.98
C ALA A 13 -13.02 6.50 -13.71
N LYS A 14 -13.51 7.73 -13.51
CA LYS A 14 -14.95 7.99 -13.30
C LYS A 14 -15.81 7.53 -14.48
N THR A 15 -15.35 7.74 -15.71
CA THR A 15 -16.07 7.32 -16.94
C THR A 15 -16.31 5.81 -16.98
N HIS A 16 -15.42 5.02 -16.37
CA HIS A 16 -15.50 3.57 -16.34
C HIS A 16 -15.99 3.00 -15.00
N GLY A 17 -16.52 3.85 -14.09
CA GLY A 17 -17.02 3.40 -12.78
C GLY A 17 -15.92 3.00 -11.79
N LEU A 18 -14.70 3.50 -12.00
CA LEU A 18 -13.52 3.18 -11.20
C LEU A 18 -13.15 4.35 -10.29
N THR A 19 -12.55 4.04 -9.14
CA THR A 19 -12.03 5.03 -8.17
C THR A 19 -10.50 4.96 -8.11
N VAL A 20 -9.84 6.08 -7.80
CA VAL A 20 -8.37 6.21 -7.71
C VAL A 20 -7.98 6.57 -6.28
N GLU A 21 -7.10 5.77 -5.67
CA GLU A 21 -6.47 6.05 -4.36
C GLU A 21 -4.94 6.10 -4.49
N GLY A 22 -4.31 7.15 -3.93
CA GLY A 22 -2.86 7.30 -3.82
C GLY A 22 -2.11 7.74 -5.10
N GLY A 23 -0.95 8.39 -4.91
CA GLY A 23 -0.03 8.84 -5.97
C GLY A 23 0.87 9.96 -5.46
N ASP A 24 2.06 9.63 -4.92
CA ASP A 24 3.01 10.66 -4.48
C ASP A 24 3.81 11.18 -5.67
N LEU A 25 3.99 12.51 -5.73
CA LEU A 25 4.66 13.23 -6.82
C LEU A 25 6.04 13.72 -6.38
N SER A 26 6.64 12.99 -5.44
CA SER A 26 7.76 13.44 -4.61
C SER A 26 9.13 13.41 -5.30
N ASP A 27 9.24 12.91 -6.53
CA ASP A 27 10.53 12.82 -7.24
C ASP A 27 10.44 13.45 -8.64
N ILE A 28 10.40 14.79 -8.69
CA ILE A 28 10.41 15.56 -9.94
C ILE A 28 11.67 16.44 -9.96
N ASP A 29 12.62 16.10 -10.82
CA ASP A 29 13.50 17.07 -11.43
C ASP A 29 12.91 17.42 -12.83
N LEU A 30 13.20 18.57 -13.42
CA LEU A 30 12.42 19.16 -14.54
C LEU A 30 12.89 18.74 -15.93
N HIS A 31 13.94 17.93 -16.02
CA HIS A 31 14.26 17.13 -17.21
C HIS A 31 13.50 15.78 -17.30
N HIS A 32 12.54 15.48 -16.39
CA HIS A 32 12.34 14.11 -15.86
C HIS A 32 11.03 13.39 -16.20
N SER A 33 11.17 12.08 -16.30
CA SER A 33 10.11 11.07 -16.14
C SER A 33 9.32 11.29 -14.85
N PHE A 34 7.99 11.29 -14.95
CA PHE A 34 7.09 11.11 -13.81
C PHE A 34 6.66 9.65 -13.76
N GLU A 35 6.78 8.98 -12.62
CA GLU A 35 6.13 7.69 -12.39
C GLU A 35 4.81 7.92 -11.66
N ILE A 36 3.69 7.73 -12.36
CA ILE A 36 2.37 7.78 -11.73
C ILE A 36 1.94 6.35 -11.41
N ARG A 37 1.74 6.05 -10.12
CA ARG A 37 1.06 4.84 -9.66
C ARG A 37 -0.34 5.18 -9.16
N PHE A 38 -1.35 4.75 -9.89
CA PHE A 38 -2.74 4.71 -9.45
C PHE A 38 -3.17 3.25 -9.28
N ARG A 39 -3.91 2.96 -8.20
CA ARG A 39 -4.60 1.68 -8.04
C ARG A 39 -6.03 1.84 -8.52
N VAL A 40 -6.48 0.91 -9.37
CA VAL A 40 -7.81 0.88 -9.96
C VAL A 40 -8.49 -0.40 -9.49
N GLY A 41 -9.73 -0.32 -9.04
CA GLY A 41 -10.50 -1.49 -8.65
C GLY A 41 -11.98 -1.20 -8.47
N ILE A 42 -12.71 -2.21 -8.01
CA ILE A 42 -14.17 -2.17 -7.84
C ILE A 42 -14.49 -1.30 -6.62
N PRO A 43 -15.24 -0.20 -6.76
CA PRO A 43 -15.66 0.60 -5.61
C PRO A 43 -16.64 -0.18 -4.75
N GLN A 44 -16.45 -0.12 -3.43
CA GLN A 44 -17.42 -0.56 -2.43
C GLN A 44 -18.43 0.56 -2.13
N LEU A 45 -19.49 0.23 -1.39
CA LEU A 45 -20.57 1.17 -1.01
C LEU A 45 -20.06 2.41 -0.25
N ASP A 46 -18.93 2.28 0.46
CA ASP A 46 -18.26 3.36 1.19
C ASP A 46 -17.28 4.17 0.34
N GLY A 47 -17.14 3.83 -0.96
CA GLY A 47 -16.21 4.45 -1.89
C GLY A 47 -14.79 3.89 -1.85
N ALA A 48 -14.48 2.96 -0.93
CA ALA A 48 -13.18 2.31 -0.89
C ALA A 48 -13.01 1.33 -2.06
N ILE A 49 -11.76 1.13 -2.49
CA ILE A 49 -11.47 0.14 -3.54
C ILE A 49 -11.40 -1.27 -2.91
N TYR A 50 -12.16 -2.21 -3.45
CA TYR A 50 -12.09 -3.61 -3.04
C TYR A 50 -10.68 -4.17 -3.29
N SER A 51 -10.09 -4.73 -2.23
CA SER A 51 -8.77 -5.34 -2.25
C SER A 51 -8.84 -6.76 -1.69
N PRO A 52 -8.66 -7.80 -2.53
CA PRO A 52 -8.53 -9.18 -2.06
C PRO A 52 -7.41 -9.35 -1.03
N ASP A 53 -6.30 -8.61 -1.22
CA ASP A 53 -5.17 -8.62 -0.30
C ASP A 53 -5.55 -8.05 1.07
N LYS A 54 -6.38 -7.00 1.11
CA LYS A 54 -6.88 -6.41 2.35
C LYS A 54 -7.78 -7.40 3.09
N ALA A 55 -8.76 -7.97 2.38
CA ALA A 55 -9.67 -8.95 2.97
C ALA A 55 -8.91 -10.16 3.53
N MET A 56 -7.94 -10.69 2.78
CA MET A 56 -7.09 -11.79 3.25
C MET A 56 -6.24 -11.37 4.45
N PHE A 57 -5.68 -10.16 4.43
CA PHE A 57 -4.89 -9.64 5.54
C PHE A 57 -5.71 -9.52 6.82
N GLU A 58 -6.89 -8.93 6.75
CA GLU A 58 -7.76 -8.71 7.92
C GLU A 58 -8.13 -10.03 8.60
N VAL A 59 -8.35 -11.09 7.83
CA VAL A 59 -8.65 -12.44 8.35
C VAL A 59 -7.41 -13.10 8.97
N LEU A 60 -6.25 -13.01 8.32
CA LEU A 60 -5.08 -13.78 8.71
C LEU A 60 -4.15 -13.06 9.71
N ALA A 61 -4.19 -11.73 9.79
CA ALA A 61 -3.29 -10.93 10.61
C ALA A 61 -3.18 -11.41 12.08
N PRO A 62 -4.27 -11.77 12.79
CA PRO A 62 -4.17 -12.24 14.18
C PRO A 62 -3.32 -13.51 14.34
N HIS A 63 -3.31 -14.41 13.35
CA HIS A 63 -2.51 -15.64 13.38
C HIS A 63 -1.00 -15.37 13.27
N PHE A 64 -0.63 -14.17 12.83
CA PHE A 64 0.75 -13.73 12.64
C PHE A 64 1.14 -12.61 13.64
N GLY A 65 0.36 -12.40 14.71
CA GLY A 65 0.66 -11.40 15.73
C GLY A 65 0.42 -9.94 15.27
N LEU A 66 -0.35 -9.74 14.20
CA LEU A 66 -0.71 -8.43 13.65
C LEU A 66 -2.20 -8.15 13.90
N LYS A 67 -2.59 -6.88 13.84
CA LYS A 67 -4.00 -6.46 13.89
C LYS A 67 -4.56 -6.37 12.47
N PRO A 68 -5.86 -6.65 12.26
CA PRO A 68 -6.51 -6.41 10.96
C PRO A 68 -6.31 -4.96 10.47
N SER A 69 -6.35 -4.00 11.41
CA SER A 69 -6.11 -2.58 11.18
C SER A 69 -4.68 -2.23 10.78
N ASP A 70 -3.74 -3.18 10.82
CA ASP A 70 -2.37 -2.95 10.39
C ASP A 70 -2.21 -2.95 8.86
N TYR A 71 -3.24 -3.37 8.11
CA TYR A 71 -3.24 -3.23 6.66
C TYR A 71 -3.04 -1.77 6.25
N GLY A 72 -2.08 -1.51 5.37
CA GLY A 72 -1.77 -0.16 4.92
C GLY A 72 -0.99 0.70 5.94
N ARG A 73 -0.77 0.24 7.18
CA ARG A 73 0.14 0.93 8.11
C ARG A 73 1.56 0.90 7.58
N THR A 74 2.31 1.94 7.95
CA THR A 74 3.73 2.05 7.63
C THR A 74 4.59 1.68 8.84
N PHE A 75 5.75 1.08 8.57
CA PHE A 75 6.78 0.82 9.56
C PHE A 75 8.16 1.14 9.00
N ARG A 76 9.11 1.52 9.86
CA ARG A 76 10.51 1.70 9.47
C ARG A 76 11.30 0.43 9.71
N SER A 77 12.12 0.07 8.73
CA SER A 77 13.11 -1.00 8.85
C SER A 77 14.40 -0.50 8.24
N ARG A 78 15.46 -0.38 9.06
CA ARG A 78 16.66 0.41 8.71
C ARG A 78 16.23 1.85 8.40
N ASP A 79 16.82 2.48 7.39
CA ASP A 79 16.52 3.87 7.01
C ASP A 79 15.37 4.01 6.02
N GLU A 80 14.61 2.94 5.76
CA GLU A 80 13.54 2.93 4.76
C GLU A 80 12.15 2.77 5.41
N LEU A 81 11.15 3.42 4.80
CA LEU A 81 9.75 3.34 5.20
C LEU A 81 9.02 2.35 4.29
N PHE A 82 8.28 1.42 4.89
CA PHE A 82 7.51 0.40 4.18
C PHE A 82 6.05 0.46 4.58
N ARG A 83 5.15 0.19 3.64
CA ARG A 83 3.70 0.06 3.82
C ARG A 83 3.27 -1.38 3.67
N ILE A 84 2.50 -1.90 4.62
CA ILE A 84 1.97 -3.27 4.55
C ILE A 84 0.91 -3.36 3.46
N VAL A 85 1.02 -4.33 2.55
CA VAL A 85 0.11 -4.46 1.38
C VAL A 85 -0.56 -5.81 1.23
N ALA A 86 -0.03 -6.88 1.85
CA ALA A 86 -0.66 -8.20 1.83
C ALA A 86 -0.05 -9.13 2.90
N ILE A 87 -0.70 -10.28 3.12
CA ILE A 87 -0.15 -11.41 3.86
C ILE A 87 -0.34 -12.70 3.05
N ASN A 88 0.63 -13.61 3.11
CA ASN A 88 0.58 -14.89 2.39
C ASN A 88 1.01 -16.03 3.33
N PRO A 89 0.07 -16.90 3.75
CA PRO A 89 0.35 -17.99 4.68
C PRO A 89 1.23 -19.09 4.08
N ASN A 90 1.30 -19.19 2.75
CA ASN A 90 2.15 -20.17 2.05
C ASN A 90 3.65 -19.78 2.07
N ARG A 91 4.00 -18.68 2.75
CA ARG A 91 5.38 -18.19 2.91
C ARG A 91 5.76 -18.14 4.40
N PRO A 92 6.01 -19.29 5.06
CA PRO A 92 6.17 -19.35 6.51
C PRO A 92 7.29 -18.45 7.06
N LYS A 93 8.40 -18.29 6.33
CA LYS A 93 9.52 -17.43 6.75
C LYS A 93 9.26 -15.93 6.54
N TYR A 94 8.48 -15.58 5.52
CA TYR A 94 8.26 -14.19 5.11
C TYR A 94 6.80 -13.98 4.65
N PRO A 95 5.84 -14.08 5.57
CA PRO A 95 4.42 -14.06 5.23
C PRO A 95 3.92 -12.65 4.87
N VAL A 96 4.54 -11.59 5.38
CA VAL A 96 4.08 -10.21 5.16
C VAL A 96 4.71 -9.63 3.90
N SER A 97 3.87 -9.12 2.99
CA SER A 97 4.32 -8.31 1.85
C SER A 97 4.18 -6.83 2.18
N ALA A 98 5.22 -6.05 1.90
CA ALA A 98 5.22 -4.61 2.07
C ALA A 98 5.83 -3.91 0.85
N GLU A 99 5.40 -2.68 0.58
CA GLU A 99 5.96 -1.82 -0.46
C GLU A 99 6.80 -0.73 0.20
N ARG A 100 8.01 -0.49 -0.31
CA ARG A 100 8.82 0.66 0.11
C ARG A 100 8.13 1.95 -0.34
N VAL A 101 7.96 2.93 0.54
CA VAL A 101 7.15 4.13 0.24
C VAL A 101 7.80 5.01 -0.83
N SER A 102 9.13 5.06 -0.92
CA SER A 102 9.84 5.95 -1.86
C SER A 102 9.68 5.56 -3.33
N ASP A 103 9.61 4.26 -3.64
CA ASP A 103 9.61 3.75 -5.00
C ASP A 103 8.65 2.58 -5.22
N GLY A 104 7.77 2.30 -4.24
CA GLY A 104 6.79 1.21 -4.19
C GLY A 104 7.34 -0.17 -4.54
N ARG A 105 8.65 -0.39 -4.40
CA ARG A 105 9.25 -1.70 -4.64
C ARG A 105 8.75 -2.69 -3.59
N GLY A 106 8.38 -3.89 -4.02
CA GLY A 106 7.85 -4.94 -3.14
C GLY A 106 8.95 -5.68 -2.37
N PHE A 107 8.73 -5.87 -1.07
CA PHE A 107 9.57 -6.60 -0.14
C PHE A 107 8.75 -7.56 0.71
N LYS A 108 9.43 -8.55 1.31
CA LYS A 108 8.79 -9.57 2.15
C LYS A 108 9.47 -9.59 3.51
N PHE A 109 8.67 -9.70 4.56
CA PHE A 109 9.13 -9.60 5.94
C PHE A 109 8.63 -10.76 6.81
N PRO A 110 9.41 -11.18 7.82
CA PRO A 110 8.90 -12.00 8.91
C PRO A 110 7.81 -11.22 9.67
N ALA A 111 6.74 -11.89 10.07
CA ALA A 111 5.64 -11.23 10.77
C ALA A 111 6.08 -10.62 12.11
N ASP A 112 6.89 -11.35 12.89
CA ASP A 112 7.40 -10.90 14.19
C ASP A 112 8.20 -9.60 14.10
N ASN A 113 9.01 -9.46 13.03
CA ASN A 113 9.76 -8.23 12.78
C ASN A 113 8.81 -7.06 12.51
N VAL A 114 7.79 -7.26 11.69
CA VAL A 114 6.81 -6.21 11.36
C VAL A 114 6.04 -5.79 12.61
N ALA A 115 5.58 -6.74 13.41
CA ALA A 115 4.91 -6.47 14.69
C ALA A 115 5.81 -5.65 15.63
N MET A 116 7.09 -6.01 15.74
CA MET A 116 8.08 -5.24 16.52
C MET A 116 8.28 -3.82 15.98
N TYR A 117 8.37 -3.64 14.66
CA TYR A 117 8.57 -2.32 14.05
C TYR A 117 7.37 -1.40 14.19
N LEU A 118 6.15 -1.95 14.11
CA LEU A 118 4.92 -1.18 14.32
C LEU A 118 4.86 -0.62 15.75
N GLN A 119 5.22 -1.43 16.76
CA GLN A 119 5.25 -0.97 18.15
C GLN A 119 6.24 0.17 18.40
N ARG A 120 7.39 0.18 17.70
CA ARG A 120 8.38 1.26 17.80
C ARG A 120 7.97 2.54 17.08
N SER A 121 7.05 2.44 16.13
CA SER A 121 6.56 3.58 15.35
C SER A 121 5.39 4.30 16.03
N ASP A 122 4.83 3.72 17.10
CA ASP A 122 3.77 4.29 17.93
C ASP A 122 4.30 5.10 19.14
N ILE A 123 5.63 5.36 19.20
CA ILE A 123 6.32 6.12 20.25
C ILE A 123 6.87 7.42 19.67
#